data_AF-W6T3X4-F1
#
_entry.id   AF-W6T3X4-F1
#
_cell.length_a   1.000
_cell.length_b   1.000
_cell.length_c   1.000
_cell.angle_alpha   90.00
_cell.angle_beta   90.00
_cell.angle_gamma   90.00
#
_symmetry.space_group_name_H-M   'P 1'
#
loop_
_entity.id
_entity.type
_entity.pdbx_description
1 polymer ?
#
loop_
_entity_poly.entity_id
_entity_poly.type
_entity_poly.pdbx_seq_one_letter_code
_entity_poly.pdbx_strand_id
1 'polypeptide(L)'
;MSKLVNNWFKIWLSVIAFLAGETFFAVVSAGSWMTWQQRIIGIFLTVLVVHIIEEGTLPGGFFYMYNTVFDPQNKLYDRYPINRFSEMIENFFGVLVATACFWFWPNTVTVIMWFAVCLVEIPGHLVTGIKMRRLLRAQGKVKRTIYNPGLVSDLLGFLPLAIVMLVNLVRTGTTWQQWLGGLALGVVSMLVCIQIPDKLLMNKKSRYVYTNGYGYFDKFGIRPDQGPHDK
;
A
#
# COMPACT_ATOMS: atom_id res chain seq x y z
N MET A 1 13.30 21.80 -3.73
CA MET A 1 12.70 21.05 -2.60
C MET A 1 13.47 21.40 -1.34
N SER A 2 12.84 21.49 -0.16
CA SER A 2 13.60 21.80 1.06
C SER A 2 14.54 20.65 1.42
N LYS A 3 15.69 20.97 2.03
CA LYS A 3 16.71 19.98 2.44
C LYS A 3 16.12 18.91 3.37
N LEU A 4 15.20 19.31 4.24
CA LEU A 4 14.51 18.42 5.19
C LEU A 4 13.67 17.35 4.47
N VAL A 5 12.84 17.75 3.50
CA VAL A 5 11.98 16.80 2.77
C VAL A 5 12.81 15.83 1.94
N ASN A 6 13.89 16.31 1.32
CA ASN A 6 14.83 15.45 0.60
C ASN A 6 15.50 14.41 1.51
N ASN A 7 15.91 14.81 2.71
CA ASN A 7 16.51 13.88 3.67
C ASN A 7 15.48 12.87 4.17
N TRP A 8 14.26 13.33 4.46
CA TRP A 8 13.16 12.46 4.86
C TRP A 8 12.86 11.37 3.83
N PHE A 9 12.78 11.75 2.55
CA PHE A 9 12.57 10.79 1.46
C PHE A 9 13.63 9.69 1.36
N LYS A 10 14.83 9.89 1.91
CA LYS A 10 15.89 8.88 1.92
C LYS A 10 15.75 7.88 3.07
N ILE A 11 15.08 8.25 4.15
CA ILE A 11 15.11 7.48 5.41
C ILE A 11 13.75 6.93 5.85
N TRP A 12 12.63 7.53 5.42
CA TRP A 12 11.30 7.17 5.93
C TRP A 12 10.98 5.68 5.75
N LEU A 13 11.36 5.09 4.61
CA LEU A 13 11.15 3.67 4.33
C LEU A 13 11.95 2.79 5.29
N SER A 14 13.19 3.16 5.60
CA SER A 14 14.01 2.48 6.60
C SER A 14 13.41 2.60 8.01
N VAL A 15 12.80 3.74 8.34
CA VAL A 15 12.12 3.95 9.63
C VAL A 15 10.93 3.01 9.77
N ILE A 16 10.05 2.93 8.76
CA ILE A 16 8.89 2.02 8.83
C ILE A 16 9.30 0.54 8.75
N ALA A 17 10.36 0.22 8.00
CA ALA A 17 10.92 -1.13 7.95
C ALA A 17 11.49 -1.59 9.29
N PHE A 18 12.19 -0.69 9.99
CA PHE A 18 12.69 -0.96 11.33
C PHE A 18 11.54 -1.21 12.31
N LEU A 19 10.53 -0.35 12.32
CA LEU A 19 9.33 -0.49 13.16
C LEU A 19 8.58 -1.81 12.91
N ALA A 20 8.39 -2.17 11.63
CA ALA A 20 7.79 -3.46 11.26
C ALA A 20 8.65 -4.65 11.69
N GLY A 21 9.98 -4.57 11.53
CA GLY A 21 10.91 -5.60 11.98
C GLY A 21 10.82 -5.83 13.49
N GLU A 22 10.87 -4.77 14.30
CA GLU A 22 10.71 -4.86 15.75
C GLU A 22 9.36 -5.46 16.14
N THR A 23 8.28 -5.03 15.49
CA THR A 23 6.93 -5.56 15.75
C THR A 23 6.84 -7.04 15.42
N PHE A 24 7.42 -7.46 14.28
CA PHE A 24 7.48 -8.86 13.90
C PHE A 24 8.22 -9.69 14.96
N PHE A 25 9.41 -9.25 15.38
CA PHE A 25 10.18 -9.92 16.43
C PHE A 25 9.42 -10.00 17.75
N ALA A 26 8.72 -8.93 18.14
CA ALA A 26 7.89 -8.93 19.33
C ALA A 26 6.77 -9.98 19.21
N VAL A 27 6.04 -10.02 18.09
CA VAL A 27 4.92 -10.98 17.90
C VAL A 27 5.37 -12.43 17.92
N VAL A 28 6.49 -12.77 17.26
CA VAL A 28 6.99 -14.15 17.22
C VAL A 28 7.57 -14.62 18.56
N SER A 29 8.06 -13.69 19.39
CA SER A 29 8.62 -13.98 20.72
C SER A 29 7.62 -13.82 21.87
N ALA A 30 6.42 -13.31 21.61
CA ALA A 30 5.47 -12.85 22.62
C ALA A 30 4.85 -13.91 23.57
N GLY A 31 5.13 -15.21 23.43
CA GLY A 31 4.59 -16.24 24.34
C GLY A 31 3.08 -16.12 24.61
N SER A 32 2.63 -16.06 25.86
CA SER A 32 1.20 -15.90 26.20
C SER A 32 0.77 -14.46 26.49
N TRP A 33 1.68 -13.48 26.49
CA TRP A 33 1.37 -12.12 26.97
C TRP A 33 0.69 -11.24 25.92
N MET A 34 0.77 -11.58 24.63
CA MET A 34 0.00 -10.91 23.57
C MET A 34 -1.29 -11.65 23.23
N THR A 35 -2.38 -10.89 23.12
CA THR A 35 -3.66 -11.38 22.61
C THR A 35 -3.56 -11.77 21.13
N TRP A 36 -4.48 -12.61 20.64
CA TRP A 36 -4.50 -12.97 19.23
C TRP A 36 -4.75 -11.76 18.32
N GLN A 37 -5.54 -10.77 18.78
CA GLN A 37 -5.78 -9.52 18.06
C GLN A 37 -4.48 -8.72 17.92
N GLN A 38 -3.72 -8.59 19.01
CA GLN A 38 -2.44 -7.89 18.97
C GLN A 38 -1.47 -8.58 18.01
N ARG A 39 -1.37 -9.91 18.09
CA ARG A 39 -0.51 -10.72 17.21
C ARG A 39 -0.87 -10.53 15.74
N ILE A 40 -2.16 -10.64 15.39
CA ILE A 40 -2.60 -10.58 14.00
C ILE A 40 -2.44 -9.16 13.41
N ILE A 41 -2.62 -8.11 14.22
CA ILE A 41 -2.36 -6.73 13.81
C ILE A 41 -0.86 -6.49 13.63
N GLY A 42 0.00 -7.06 14.47
CA GLY A 42 1.45 -6.95 14.30
C GLY A 42 1.96 -7.69 13.06
N ILE A 43 1.39 -8.86 12.73
CA ILE A 43 1.65 -9.54 11.46
C ILE A 43 1.14 -8.69 10.29
N PHE A 44 -0.07 -8.11 10.39
CA PHE A 44 -0.60 -7.19 9.39
C PHE A 44 0.35 -6.03 9.13
N LEU A 45 0.84 -5.36 10.17
CA LEU A 45 1.79 -4.25 10.05
C LEU A 45 3.07 -4.69 9.33
N THR A 46 3.56 -5.88 9.63
CA THR A 46 4.75 -6.45 8.96
C THR A 46 4.49 -6.65 7.47
N VAL A 47 3.36 -7.26 7.12
CA VAL A 47 2.96 -7.48 5.72
C VAL A 47 2.71 -6.16 5.00
N LEU A 48 2.09 -5.18 5.65
CA LEU A 48 1.87 -3.84 5.10
C LEU A 48 3.18 -3.18 4.67
N VAL A 49 4.23 -3.27 5.50
CA VAL A 49 5.52 -2.70 5.12
C VAL A 49 6.20 -3.49 4.00
N VAL A 50 6.07 -4.81 3.98
CA VAL A 50 6.53 -5.63 2.83
C VAL A 50 5.79 -5.23 1.55
N HIS A 51 4.50 -4.97 1.63
CA HIS A 51 3.68 -4.49 0.52
C HIS A 51 4.15 -3.14 0.00
N ILE A 52 4.35 -2.15 0.90
CA ILE A 52 4.91 -0.83 0.56
C ILE A 52 6.29 -0.97 -0.13
N ILE A 53 7.14 -1.88 0.34
CA ILE A 53 8.43 -2.15 -0.28
C ILE A 53 8.26 -2.74 -1.69
N GLU A 54 7.33 -3.68 -1.88
CA GLU A 54 7.05 -4.27 -3.19
C GLU A 54 6.59 -3.21 -4.20
N GLU A 55 5.65 -2.36 -3.78
CA GLU A 55 5.05 -1.29 -4.56
C GLU A 55 6.03 -0.19 -4.96
N GLY A 56 6.85 0.24 -4.01
CA GLY A 56 7.73 1.41 -4.16
C GLY A 56 9.16 1.09 -4.55
N THR A 57 9.68 -0.10 -4.22
CA THR A 57 11.14 -0.39 -4.31
C THR A 57 11.48 -1.68 -5.05
N LEU A 58 10.88 -2.83 -4.70
CA LEU A 58 11.31 -4.15 -5.18
C LEU A 58 10.11 -5.04 -5.57
N PRO A 59 9.68 -5.06 -6.84
CA PRO A 59 10.32 -4.44 -8.01
C PRO A 59 9.97 -2.96 -8.22
N GLY A 60 9.03 -2.41 -7.45
CA GLY A 60 8.58 -1.03 -7.60
C GLY A 60 7.73 -0.79 -8.84
N GLY A 61 7.11 0.38 -8.91
CA GLY A 61 6.35 0.85 -10.07
C GLY A 61 4.84 0.92 -9.85
N PHE A 62 4.37 0.84 -8.60
CA PHE A 62 2.97 1.07 -8.26
C PHE A 62 2.49 2.43 -8.77
N PHE A 63 3.27 3.50 -8.54
CA PHE A 63 2.92 4.84 -9.03
C PHE A 63 2.67 4.89 -10.53
N TYR A 64 3.50 4.20 -11.34
CA TYR A 64 3.33 4.16 -12.79
C TYR A 64 2.02 3.46 -13.16
N MET A 65 1.73 2.32 -12.52
CA MET A 65 0.47 1.60 -12.73
C MET A 65 -0.72 2.49 -12.35
N TYR A 66 -0.72 3.05 -11.14
CA TYR A 66 -1.81 3.87 -10.63
C TYR A 66 -2.05 5.05 -11.56
N ASN A 67 -0.99 5.77 -11.91
CA ASN A 67 -1.07 6.94 -12.76
C ASN A 67 -1.57 6.63 -14.18
N THR A 68 -1.08 5.54 -14.76
CA THR A 68 -1.52 5.10 -16.09
C THR A 68 -2.96 4.60 -16.08
N VAL A 69 -3.41 3.92 -15.02
CA VAL A 69 -4.78 3.40 -14.92
C VAL A 69 -5.78 4.52 -14.63
N PHE A 70 -5.39 5.50 -13.82
CA PHE A 70 -6.23 6.64 -13.46
C PHE A 70 -6.52 7.53 -14.67
N ASP A 71 -5.49 7.90 -15.43
CA ASP A 71 -5.62 8.74 -16.61
C ASP A 71 -4.72 8.21 -17.75
N PRO A 72 -5.20 7.21 -18.53
CA PRO A 72 -4.40 6.56 -19.57
C PRO A 72 -3.93 7.48 -20.69
N GLN A 73 -4.49 8.69 -20.80
CA GLN A 73 -4.16 9.66 -21.85
C GLN A 73 -3.11 10.68 -21.37
N ASN A 74 -2.98 10.84 -20.06
CA ASN A 74 -2.13 11.84 -19.43
C ASN A 74 -0.75 11.26 -19.19
N LYS A 75 0.18 11.56 -20.11
CA LYS A 75 1.57 11.07 -20.10
C LYS A 75 2.41 11.49 -18.88
N LEU A 76 1.82 12.20 -17.92
CA LEU A 76 2.45 12.63 -16.66
C LEU A 76 2.50 11.51 -15.61
N TYR A 77 2.96 10.32 -16.01
CA TYR A 77 2.96 9.11 -15.16
C TYR A 77 3.90 9.22 -13.96
N ASP A 78 4.83 10.17 -13.98
CA ASP A 78 5.83 10.39 -12.93
C ASP A 78 5.35 11.35 -11.83
N ARG A 79 4.12 11.88 -11.91
CA ARG A 79 3.65 12.89 -10.95
C ARG A 79 2.13 13.05 -10.82
N TYR A 80 1.32 12.39 -11.64
CA TYR A 80 -0.12 12.57 -11.62
C TYR A 80 -0.93 11.30 -11.87
N PRO A 81 -1.99 11.05 -11.07
CA PRO A 81 -2.44 11.83 -9.91
C PRO A 81 -1.51 11.76 -8.71
N ILE A 82 -0.77 10.65 -8.53
CA ILE A 82 0.09 10.47 -7.36
C ILE A 82 1.54 10.82 -7.67
N ASN A 83 2.20 11.32 -6.64
CA ASN A 83 3.59 11.74 -6.68
C ASN A 83 4.30 11.23 -5.43
N ARG A 84 5.64 11.31 -5.40
CA ARG A 84 6.45 10.73 -4.31
C ARG A 84 6.04 11.20 -2.92
N PHE A 85 5.51 12.42 -2.82
CA PHE A 85 5.10 12.98 -1.53
C PHE A 85 3.76 12.43 -1.07
N SER A 86 2.78 12.28 -1.97
CA SER A 86 1.50 11.66 -1.61
C SER A 86 1.70 10.19 -1.22
N GLU A 87 2.40 9.41 -2.05
CA GLU A 87 2.67 8.00 -1.76
C GLU A 87 3.39 7.81 -0.41
N MET A 88 4.38 8.65 -0.11
CA MET A 88 5.07 8.59 1.19
C MET A 88 4.11 8.91 2.35
N ILE A 89 3.28 9.94 2.22
CA ILE A 89 2.32 10.34 3.26
C ILE A 89 1.35 9.21 3.55
N GLU A 90 0.76 8.63 2.51
CA GLU A 90 -0.26 7.59 2.64
C GLU A 90 0.29 6.35 3.33
N ASN A 91 1.43 5.87 2.85
CA ASN A 91 2.11 4.71 3.40
C ASN A 91 2.58 4.93 4.84
N PHE A 92 3.14 6.12 5.13
CA PHE A 92 3.58 6.45 6.48
C PHE A 92 2.39 6.55 7.45
N PHE A 93 1.27 7.19 7.06
CA PHE A 93 0.07 7.26 7.88
C PHE A 93 -0.56 5.88 8.11
N GLY A 94 -0.64 5.04 7.08
CA GLY A 94 -1.13 3.67 7.22
C GLY A 94 -0.34 2.87 8.25
N VAL A 95 0.99 2.96 8.20
CA VAL A 95 1.89 2.33 9.18
C VAL A 95 1.69 2.90 10.59
N LEU A 96 1.55 4.22 10.75
CA LEU A 96 1.31 4.83 12.05
C LEU A 96 -0.02 4.37 12.67
N VAL A 97 -1.10 4.32 11.89
CA VAL A 97 -2.40 3.84 12.37
C VAL A 97 -2.32 2.36 12.76
N ALA A 98 -1.68 1.51 11.95
CA ALA A 98 -1.47 0.10 12.27
C ALA A 98 -0.66 -0.09 13.56
N THR A 99 0.39 0.70 13.73
CA THR A 99 1.21 0.73 14.95
C THR A 99 0.39 1.15 16.17
N ALA A 100 -0.46 2.17 16.03
CA ALA A 100 -1.33 2.62 17.12
C ALA A 100 -2.37 1.55 17.50
N CYS A 101 -2.99 0.89 16.51
CA CYS A 101 -3.88 -0.25 16.76
C CYS A 101 -3.15 -1.40 17.47
N PHE A 102 -1.91 -1.69 17.10
CA PHE A 102 -1.11 -2.75 17.71
C PHE A 102 -0.81 -2.48 19.19
N TRP A 103 -0.38 -1.27 19.55
CA TRP A 103 0.05 -0.95 20.92
C TRP A 103 -1.09 -0.53 21.84
N PHE A 104 -2.07 0.23 21.34
CA PHE A 104 -3.06 0.89 22.19
C PHE A 104 -4.47 0.32 22.06
N TRP A 105 -4.82 -0.27 20.91
CA TRP A 105 -6.18 -0.76 20.66
C TRP A 105 -6.24 -2.15 20.01
N PRO A 106 -5.55 -3.19 20.54
CA PRO A 106 -5.59 -4.53 19.95
C PRO A 106 -6.91 -5.25 20.27
N ASN A 107 -7.98 -4.87 19.57
CA ASN A 107 -9.33 -5.37 19.80
C ASN A 107 -10.02 -5.85 18.51
N THR A 108 -11.15 -6.54 18.67
CA THR A 108 -11.89 -7.14 17.55
C THR A 108 -12.29 -6.14 16.47
N VAL A 109 -12.68 -4.91 16.84
CA VAL A 109 -13.07 -3.86 15.88
C VAL A 109 -11.88 -3.45 15.00
N THR A 110 -10.69 -3.27 15.59
CA THR A 110 -9.47 -2.95 14.83
C THR A 110 -8.99 -4.10 13.95
N VAL A 111 -9.21 -5.37 14.36
CA VAL A 111 -8.95 -6.52 13.49
C VAL A 111 -9.87 -6.49 12.27
N ILE A 112 -11.16 -6.22 12.46
CA ILE A 112 -12.13 -6.12 11.36
C ILE A 112 -11.81 -4.94 10.43
N MET A 113 -11.33 -3.82 10.99
CA MET A 113 -10.85 -2.67 10.22
C MET A 113 -9.72 -3.09 9.27
N TRP A 114 -8.69 -3.78 9.76
CA TRP A 114 -7.59 -4.26 8.91
C TRP A 114 -7.99 -5.39 7.96
N PHE A 115 -8.93 -6.24 8.38
CA PHE A 115 -9.56 -7.21 7.48
C PHE A 115 -10.27 -6.51 6.31
N ALA A 116 -10.98 -5.40 6.56
CA ALA A 116 -11.60 -4.60 5.51
C ALA A 116 -10.57 -4.02 4.54
N VAL A 117 -9.38 -3.63 5.03
CA VAL A 117 -8.24 -3.22 4.19
C VAL A 117 -7.82 -4.34 3.25
N CYS A 118 -7.61 -5.55 3.77
CA CYS A 118 -7.29 -6.70 2.91
C CYS A 118 -8.38 -6.96 1.85
N LEU A 119 -9.66 -6.79 2.20
CA LEU A 119 -10.78 -6.97 1.26
C LEU A 119 -10.80 -5.96 0.11
N VAL A 120 -10.08 -4.84 0.22
CA VAL A 120 -9.97 -3.83 -0.85
C VAL A 120 -8.66 -3.97 -1.60
N GLU A 121 -7.53 -4.13 -0.91
CA GLU A 121 -6.20 -4.22 -1.52
C GLU A 121 -6.11 -5.40 -2.51
N ILE A 122 -6.45 -6.61 -2.04
CA ILE A 122 -6.35 -7.83 -2.84
C ILE A 122 -7.12 -7.73 -4.18
N PRO A 123 -8.44 -7.42 -4.19
CA PRO A 123 -9.13 -7.23 -5.46
C PRO A 123 -8.65 -5.97 -6.22
N GLY A 124 -8.21 -4.93 -5.52
CA GLY A 124 -7.64 -3.72 -6.09
C GLY A 124 -6.45 -4.01 -7.00
N HIS A 125 -5.45 -4.76 -6.51
CA HIS A 125 -4.30 -5.19 -7.31
C HIS A 125 -4.68 -6.15 -8.42
N LEU A 126 -5.62 -7.06 -8.21
CA LEU A 126 -6.08 -7.94 -9.29
C LEU A 126 -6.72 -7.15 -10.44
N VAL A 127 -7.62 -6.20 -10.11
CA VAL A 127 -8.32 -5.37 -11.10
C VAL A 127 -7.34 -4.45 -11.83
N THR A 128 -6.47 -3.74 -11.10
CA THR A 128 -5.48 -2.84 -11.72
C THR A 128 -4.48 -3.62 -12.58
N GLY A 129 -4.08 -4.83 -12.15
CA GLY A 129 -3.23 -5.73 -12.93
C GLY A 129 -3.84 -6.17 -14.26
N ILE A 130 -5.16 -6.47 -14.25
CA ILE A 130 -5.93 -6.75 -15.47
C ILE A 130 -6.03 -5.51 -16.36
N LYS A 131 -6.36 -4.35 -15.80
CA LYS A 131 -6.44 -3.08 -16.55
C LYS A 131 -5.10 -2.75 -17.22
N MET A 132 -4.01 -2.82 -16.46
CA MET A 132 -2.67 -2.53 -16.97
C MET A 132 -2.26 -3.49 -18.09
N ARG A 133 -2.60 -4.79 -17.96
CA ARG A 133 -2.38 -5.77 -19.03
C ARG A 133 -3.13 -5.40 -20.32
N ARG A 134 -4.39 -4.95 -20.22
CA ARG A 134 -5.20 -4.51 -21.37
C ARG A 134 -4.62 -3.24 -22.01
N LEU A 135 -4.22 -2.26 -21.20
CA LEU A 135 -3.62 -1.01 -21.66
C LEU A 135 -2.31 -1.26 -22.43
N LEU A 136 -1.40 -2.06 -21.86
CA LEU A 136 -0.14 -2.40 -22.53
C LEU A 136 -0.37 -3.16 -23.83
N ARG A 137 -1.35 -4.07 -23.86
CA ARG A 137 -1.73 -4.79 -25.10
C ARG A 137 -2.23 -3.83 -26.18
N ALA A 138 -3.04 -2.84 -25.83
CA ALA A 138 -3.50 -1.81 -26.76
C ALA A 138 -2.34 -0.95 -27.32
N GLN A 139 -1.24 -0.84 -26.58
CA GLN A 139 -0.01 -0.17 -27.00
C GLN A 139 0.98 -1.11 -27.74
N GLY A 140 0.54 -2.31 -28.14
CA GLY A 140 1.38 -3.28 -28.84
C GLY A 140 2.43 -3.97 -27.95
N LYS A 141 2.34 -3.83 -26.63
CA LYS A 141 3.25 -4.47 -25.66
C LYS A 141 2.65 -5.79 -25.16
N VAL A 142 3.50 -6.81 -24.98
CA VAL A 142 3.05 -8.13 -24.52
C VAL A 142 3.32 -8.30 -23.03
N LYS A 143 2.29 -8.12 -22.20
CA LYS A 143 2.29 -8.49 -20.77
C LYS A 143 1.53 -9.80 -20.58
N ARG A 144 2.26 -10.88 -20.25
CA ARG A 144 1.68 -12.24 -20.12
C ARG A 144 0.93 -12.45 -18.81
N THR A 145 1.39 -11.84 -17.72
CA THR A 145 0.84 -12.02 -16.37
C THR A 145 -0.11 -10.88 -16.00
N ILE A 146 -0.91 -11.04 -14.95
CA ILE A 146 -1.64 -9.93 -14.31
C ILE A 146 -0.83 -9.20 -13.24
N TYR A 147 0.37 -9.70 -12.91
CA TYR A 147 1.26 -9.12 -11.90
C TYR A 147 1.42 -7.60 -12.00
N ASN A 148 1.27 -6.92 -10.88
CA ASN A 148 1.73 -5.57 -10.65
C ASN A 148 2.48 -5.53 -9.31
N PRO A 149 3.30 -4.49 -9.09
CA PRO A 149 3.86 -4.22 -7.76
C PRO A 149 2.73 -4.17 -6.72
N GLY A 150 2.89 -4.92 -5.64
CA GLY A 150 1.91 -5.13 -4.57
C GLY A 150 1.16 -6.47 -4.64
N LEU A 151 1.07 -7.11 -5.83
CA LEU A 151 0.28 -8.34 -5.96
C LEU A 151 0.89 -9.54 -5.22
N VAL A 152 2.22 -9.64 -5.10
CA VAL A 152 2.83 -10.80 -4.41
C VAL A 152 2.56 -10.72 -2.91
N SER A 153 2.78 -9.56 -2.30
CA SER A 153 2.47 -9.30 -0.90
C SER A 153 0.97 -9.39 -0.60
N ASP A 154 0.10 -9.04 -1.55
CA ASP A 154 -1.34 -9.30 -1.44
C ASP A 154 -1.66 -10.79 -1.37
N LEU A 155 -1.17 -11.57 -2.33
CA LEU A 155 -1.54 -12.98 -2.46
C LEU A 155 -0.85 -13.87 -1.42
N LEU A 156 0.38 -13.55 -1.02
CA LEU A 156 1.17 -14.35 -0.08
C LEU A 156 1.17 -13.78 1.34
N GLY A 157 0.78 -12.52 1.52
CA GLY A 157 0.70 -11.84 2.80
C GLY A 157 -0.75 -11.57 3.21
N PHE A 158 -1.42 -10.60 2.57
CA PHE A 158 -2.75 -10.16 2.99
C PHE A 158 -3.83 -11.23 2.83
N LEU A 159 -3.81 -12.04 1.78
CA LEU A 159 -4.84 -13.06 1.56
C LEU A 159 -4.83 -14.16 2.64
N PRO A 160 -3.70 -14.83 2.95
CA PRO A 160 -3.64 -15.77 4.07
C PRO A 160 -4.03 -15.10 5.39
N LEU A 161 -3.58 -13.86 5.59
CA LEU A 161 -3.88 -13.10 6.80
C LEU A 161 -5.38 -12.81 6.94
N ALA A 162 -6.04 -12.40 5.87
CA ALA A 162 -7.48 -12.16 5.83
C ALA A 162 -8.28 -13.43 6.14
N ILE A 163 -7.84 -14.59 5.61
CA ILE A 163 -8.45 -15.89 5.92
C ILE A 163 -8.31 -16.20 7.42
N VAL A 164 -7.12 -16.02 7.99
CA VAL A 164 -6.88 -16.26 9.44
C VAL A 164 -7.70 -15.30 10.29
N MET A 165 -7.76 -14.02 9.94
CA MET A 165 -8.61 -13.03 10.62
C MET A 165 -10.06 -13.46 10.60
N LEU A 166 -10.61 -13.80 9.42
CA LEU A 166 -12.00 -14.22 9.26
C LEU A 166 -12.32 -15.47 10.10
N VAL A 167 -11.47 -16.50 10.04
CA VAL A 167 -11.67 -17.74 10.81
C VAL A 167 -11.70 -17.45 12.32
N ASN A 168 -10.79 -16.62 12.83
CA ASN A 168 -10.77 -16.27 14.25
C ASN A 168 -11.96 -15.38 14.65
N LEU A 169 -12.33 -14.41 13.81
CA LEU A 169 -13.49 -13.54 14.06
C LEU A 169 -14.79 -14.36 14.16
N VAL A 170 -14.99 -15.33 13.26
CA VAL A 170 -16.16 -16.21 13.28
C VAL A 170 -16.15 -17.13 14.52
N ARG A 171 -15.00 -17.71 14.87
CA ARG A 171 -14.88 -18.62 16.02
C ARG A 171 -15.02 -17.95 17.38
N THR A 172 -14.69 -16.66 17.48
CA THR A 172 -14.70 -15.91 18.75
C THR A 172 -16.07 -15.28 19.07
N GLY A 173 -17.11 -15.55 18.29
CA GLY A 173 -18.45 -15.02 18.54
C GLY A 173 -18.57 -13.52 18.31
N THR A 174 -17.81 -12.98 17.34
CA THR A 174 -17.84 -11.56 16.97
C THR A 174 -19.27 -11.08 16.71
N THR A 175 -19.68 -10.01 17.40
CA THR A 175 -21.05 -9.49 17.28
C THR A 175 -21.25 -8.69 16.00
N TRP A 176 -22.49 -8.54 15.55
CA TRP A 176 -22.80 -7.74 14.37
C TRP A 176 -22.43 -6.26 14.55
N GLN A 177 -22.48 -5.72 15.79
CA GLN A 177 -22.05 -4.35 16.08
C GLN A 177 -20.54 -4.19 15.88
N GLN A 178 -19.75 -5.19 16.25
CA GLN A 178 -18.30 -5.19 16.02
C GLN A 178 -17.99 -5.25 14.53
N TRP A 179 -18.73 -6.07 13.76
CA TRP A 179 -18.64 -6.08 12.29
C TRP A 179 -18.96 -4.71 11.69
N LEU A 180 -20.10 -4.12 12.05
CA LEU A 180 -20.49 -2.81 11.53
C LEU A 180 -19.47 -1.74 11.90
N GLY A 181 -19.06 -1.67 13.17
CA GLY A 181 -18.08 -0.71 13.64
C GLY A 181 -16.71 -0.87 12.99
N GLY A 182 -16.23 -2.10 12.84
CA GLY A 182 -14.93 -2.38 12.24
C GLY A 182 -14.90 -2.10 10.74
N LEU A 183 -15.94 -2.49 10.00
CA LEU A 183 -16.06 -2.20 8.57
C LEU A 183 -16.19 -0.69 8.33
N ALA A 184 -17.01 0.01 9.12
CA ALA A 184 -17.13 1.46 9.04
C ALA A 184 -15.79 2.16 9.33
N LEU A 185 -15.07 1.71 10.37
CA LEU A 185 -13.75 2.22 10.70
C LEU A 185 -12.73 1.91 9.59
N GLY A 186 -12.84 0.77 8.91
CA GLY A 186 -12.02 0.41 7.75
C GLY A 186 -12.20 1.41 6.61
N VAL A 187 -13.45 1.72 6.26
CA VAL A 187 -13.78 2.74 5.26
C VAL A 187 -13.22 4.11 5.65
N VAL A 188 -13.43 4.54 6.90
CA VAL A 188 -12.89 5.81 7.41
C VAL A 188 -11.36 5.82 7.32
N SER A 189 -10.71 4.72 7.67
CA SER A 189 -9.25 4.61 7.64
C SER A 189 -8.70 4.74 6.22
N MET A 190 -9.31 4.09 5.23
CA MET A 190 -8.93 4.26 3.82
C MET A 190 -9.16 5.69 3.32
N LEU A 191 -10.27 6.33 3.73
CA LEU A 191 -10.55 7.70 3.35
C LEU A 191 -9.49 8.66 3.90
N VAL A 192 -9.18 8.54 5.20
CA VAL A 192 -8.25 9.43 5.90
C VAL A 192 -6.80 9.18 5.51
N CYS A 193 -6.39 7.92 5.36
CA CYS A 193 -4.99 7.57 5.09
C CYS A 193 -4.64 7.64 3.61
N ILE A 194 -5.59 7.44 2.70
CA ILE A 194 -5.33 7.33 1.26
C ILE A 194 -6.12 8.41 0.52
N GLN A 195 -7.44 8.27 0.41
CA GLN A 195 -8.24 9.05 -0.55
C GLN A 195 -8.20 10.57 -0.34
N ILE A 196 -8.18 11.03 0.92
CA ILE A 196 -8.12 12.45 1.24
C ILE A 196 -6.73 13.02 0.95
N PRO A 197 -5.61 12.44 1.48
CA PRO A 197 -4.26 12.83 1.10
C PRO A 197 -4.04 12.88 -0.41
N ASP A 198 -4.44 11.84 -1.14
CA ASP A 198 -4.29 11.76 -2.59
C ASP A 198 -4.97 12.93 -3.29
N LYS A 199 -6.24 13.20 -2.96
CA LYS A 199 -6.99 14.30 -3.56
C LYS A 199 -6.41 15.67 -3.24
N LEU A 200 -5.90 15.86 -2.02
CA LEU A 200 -5.29 17.13 -1.58
C LEU A 200 -3.93 17.37 -2.24
N LEU A 201 -3.19 16.30 -2.56
CA LEU A 201 -1.83 16.35 -3.10
C LEU A 201 -1.75 16.11 -4.61
N MET A 202 -2.87 15.76 -5.25
CA MET A 202 -3.00 15.56 -6.68
C MET A 202 -2.69 16.84 -7.45
N ASN A 203 -1.57 16.86 -8.18
CA ASN A 203 -1.10 18.07 -8.86
C ASN A 203 -0.24 17.76 -10.08
N LYS A 204 -0.70 18.15 -11.27
CA LYS A 204 0.04 17.99 -12.54
C LYS A 204 1.38 18.75 -12.57
N LYS A 205 1.52 19.83 -11.79
CA LYS A 205 2.73 20.65 -11.65
C LYS A 205 3.55 20.29 -10.41
N SER A 206 3.33 19.10 -9.84
CA SER A 206 4.06 18.66 -8.64
C SER A 206 5.58 18.64 -8.89
N ARG A 207 6.33 19.12 -7.91
CA ARG A 207 7.80 19.06 -7.87
C ARG A 207 8.34 17.72 -7.33
N TYR A 208 7.45 16.83 -6.88
CA TYR A 208 7.79 15.57 -6.22
C TYR A 208 7.74 14.38 -7.19
N VAL A 209 8.50 14.50 -8.28
CA VAL A 209 8.45 13.56 -9.40
C VAL A 209 9.23 12.27 -9.12
N TYR A 210 8.79 11.15 -9.69
CA TYR A 210 9.56 9.91 -9.71
C TYR A 210 10.67 9.99 -10.76
N THR A 211 11.93 9.77 -10.35
CA THR A 211 13.11 9.93 -11.21
C THR A 211 13.84 8.62 -11.50
N ASN A 212 13.52 7.54 -10.78
CA ASN A 212 14.33 6.33 -10.73
C ASN A 212 13.84 5.21 -11.67
N GLY A 213 13.13 5.56 -12.74
CA GLY A 213 12.45 4.60 -13.63
C GLY A 213 11.06 4.20 -13.13
N TYR A 214 10.39 3.32 -13.87
CA TYR A 214 9.04 2.82 -13.60
C TYR A 214 9.04 1.40 -12.99
N GLY A 215 10.19 0.95 -12.49
CA GLY A 215 10.34 -0.30 -11.74
C GLY A 215 10.02 -1.51 -12.62
N TYR A 216 9.06 -2.34 -12.19
CA TYR A 216 8.62 -3.52 -12.94
C TYR A 216 8.27 -3.23 -14.41
N PHE A 217 7.80 -2.01 -14.72
CA PHE A 217 7.32 -1.65 -16.04
C PHE A 217 8.43 -1.24 -17.02
N ASP A 218 9.65 -1.00 -16.56
CA ASP A 218 10.78 -0.60 -17.40
C ASP A 218 11.09 -1.64 -18.49
N LYS A 219 10.86 -2.92 -18.20
CA LYS A 219 11.08 -4.03 -19.14
C LYS A 219 10.16 -4.00 -20.38
N PHE A 220 9.10 -3.20 -20.38
CA PHE A 220 8.24 -3.01 -21.55
C PHE A 220 8.74 -1.90 -22.47
N GLY A 221 9.93 -1.34 -22.19
CA GLY A 221 10.51 -0.23 -22.96
C GLY A 221 9.70 1.05 -22.81
N ILE A 222 9.02 1.20 -21.67
CA ILE A 222 8.32 2.43 -21.30
C ILE A 222 9.36 3.27 -20.58
N ARG A 223 9.59 4.48 -21.07
CA ARG A 223 10.48 5.44 -20.42
C ARG A 223 9.67 6.66 -20.04
N PRO A 224 10.07 7.37 -18.97
CA PRO A 224 9.61 8.73 -18.77
C PRO A 224 9.78 9.51 -20.07
N ASP A 225 8.78 10.29 -20.46
CA ASP A 225 8.98 11.26 -21.52
C ASP A 225 10.22 12.07 -21.10
N GLN A 226 11.27 12.03 -21.92
CA GLN A 226 12.37 13.00 -21.83
C GLN A 226 11.80 14.35 -22.30
N GLY A 227 10.86 14.89 -21.53
CA GLY A 227 10.40 16.26 -21.67
C GLY A 227 11.59 17.21 -21.44
N PRO A 228 11.53 18.46 -21.93
CA PRO A 228 12.68 19.29 -22.28
C PRO A 228 13.47 19.87 -21.10
N HIS A 229 13.61 19.14 -20.00
CA HIS A 229 14.38 19.57 -18.83
C HIS A 229 15.90 19.29 -18.92
N ASP A 230 16.36 18.75 -20.06
CA ASP A 230 17.78 18.61 -20.41
C ASP A 230 18.21 19.56 -21.54
N LYS A 231 17.81 20.85 -21.46
CA LYS A 231 18.46 21.96 -22.16
C LYS A 231 18.50 23.20 -21.28
#